data_AF-R1G252-F1
#
_entry.id   AF-R1G252-F1
#
_cell.length_a   1.000
_cell.length_b   1.000
_cell.length_c   1.000
_cell.angle_alpha   90.00
_cell.angle_beta   90.00
_cell.angle_gamma   90.00
#
_symmetry.space_group_name_H-M   'P 1'
#
loop_
_entity.id
_entity.type
_entity.pdbx_description
1 polymer ?
#
loop_
_entity_poly.entity_id
_entity_poly.type
_entity_poly.pdbx_seq_one_letter_code
_entity_poly.pdbx_strand_id
1 'polypeptide(L)'
;MSLEEMATRVEKALGCRFEKGELNDGDAFIAHFLGLNVHLYDWRGLGDRVVFVLASVLEEYGMLRGPGGEHVELEVQEIGDAISALLAVREGGDWHPVSDEEVAAEREHGGRINERFRRQEEEGARRIKKRYR
;
A
#
# COMPACT_ATOMS: atom_id res chain seq x y z
N MET A 1 -13.27 11.32 -6.35
CA MET A 1 -11.95 11.90 -6.03
C MET A 1 -10.91 10.99 -6.67
N SER A 2 -9.93 11.54 -7.35
CA SER A 2 -8.81 10.77 -7.91
C SER A 2 -7.72 10.54 -6.86
N LEU A 3 -6.82 9.60 -7.14
CA LEU A 3 -5.64 9.36 -6.30
C LEU A 3 -4.74 10.60 -6.19
N GLU A 4 -4.58 11.35 -7.28
CA GLU A 4 -3.79 12.60 -7.31
C GLU A 4 -4.42 13.71 -6.46
N GLU A 5 -5.75 13.86 -6.52
CA GLU A 5 -6.47 14.80 -5.66
C GLU A 5 -6.34 14.43 -4.18
N MET A 6 -6.38 13.13 -3.86
CA MET A 6 -6.16 12.66 -2.49
C MET A 6 -4.72 12.90 -2.04
N ALA A 7 -3.73 12.63 -2.89
CA ALA A 7 -2.32 12.88 -2.60
C ALA A 7 -2.09 14.34 -2.21
N THR A 8 -2.59 15.31 -2.99
CA THR A 8 -2.47 16.74 -2.65
C THR A 8 -3.10 17.10 -1.31
N ARG A 9 -4.21 16.46 -0.92
CA ARG A 9 -4.83 16.67 0.39
C ARG A 9 -3.96 16.14 1.52
N VAL A 10 -3.46 14.92 1.37
CA VAL A 10 -2.60 14.27 2.36
C VAL A 10 -1.26 15.01 2.48
N GLU A 11 -0.66 15.46 1.37
CA GLU A 11 0.54 16.33 1.35
C GLU A 11 0.35 17.54 2.26
N LYS A 12 -0.75 18.28 2.06
CA LYS A 12 -1.04 19.48 2.84
C LYS A 12 -1.26 19.18 4.31
N ALA A 13 -1.94 18.07 4.61
CA ALA A 13 -2.24 17.67 5.99
C ALA A 13 -0.98 17.18 6.73
N LEU A 14 -0.15 16.35 6.11
CA LEU A 14 1.07 15.84 6.71
C LEU A 14 2.23 16.84 6.64
N GLY A 15 2.15 17.84 5.76
CA GLY A 15 3.26 18.76 5.50
C GLY A 15 4.44 18.06 4.81
N CYS A 16 4.15 17.07 3.97
CA CYS A 16 5.13 16.32 3.18
C CYS A 16 4.87 16.52 1.68
N ARG A 17 5.76 15.97 0.85
CA ARG A 17 5.60 15.93 -0.61
C ARG A 17 5.56 14.48 -1.07
N PHE A 18 4.58 14.17 -1.89
CA PHE A 18 4.42 12.90 -2.55
C PHE A 18 4.98 12.96 -3.97
N GLU A 19 5.59 11.86 -4.41
CA GLU A 19 6.08 11.66 -5.78
C GLU A 19 5.36 10.46 -6.39
N LYS A 20 5.10 10.51 -7.71
CA LYS A 20 4.50 9.37 -8.42
C LYS A 20 5.48 8.21 -8.42
N GLY A 21 4.99 7.03 -8.05
CA GLY A 21 5.72 5.77 -8.06
C GLY A 21 4.77 4.61 -8.27
N GLU A 22 5.23 3.40 -7.97
CA GLU A 22 4.45 2.17 -8.16
C GLU A 22 4.53 1.31 -6.90
N LEU A 23 3.44 0.63 -6.57
CA LEU A 23 3.38 -0.38 -5.50
C LEU A 23 2.54 -1.56 -5.99
N ASN A 24 3.08 -2.79 -5.92
CA ASN A 24 2.39 -4.03 -6.34
C ASN A 24 1.74 -3.92 -7.74
N ASP A 25 2.50 -3.43 -8.73
CA ASP A 25 2.07 -3.21 -10.12
C ASP A 25 0.92 -2.19 -10.30
N GLY A 26 0.66 -1.36 -9.29
CA GLY A 26 -0.32 -0.27 -9.31
C GLY A 26 0.29 1.11 -9.09
N ASP A 27 -0.40 2.14 -9.58
CA ASP A 27 -0.02 3.54 -9.36
C ASP A 27 -0.06 3.87 -7.86
N ALA A 28 1.02 4.49 -7.38
CA ALA A 28 1.12 4.95 -6.00
C ALA A 28 1.74 6.35 -5.94
N PHE A 29 1.51 7.02 -4.82
CA PHE A 29 2.23 8.22 -4.43
C PHE A 29 3.09 7.88 -3.23
N ILE A 30 4.39 8.18 -3.30
CA ILE A 30 5.37 7.82 -2.26
C ILE A 30 5.92 9.10 -1.63
N ALA A 31 6.01 9.15 -0.31
CA ALA A 31 6.60 10.24 0.44
C ALA A 31 7.46 9.73 1.59
N HIS A 32 8.41 10.56 2.05
CA HIS A 32 9.12 10.32 3.29
C HIS A 32 8.53 11.19 4.40
N PHE A 33 7.97 10.56 5.43
CA PHE A 33 7.30 11.24 6.54
C PHE A 33 7.68 10.59 7.87
N LEU A 34 8.15 11.40 8.83
CA LEU A 34 8.59 10.94 10.16
C LEU A 34 9.62 9.79 10.14
N GLY A 35 10.52 9.76 9.14
CA GLY A 35 11.51 8.69 9.01
C GLY A 35 10.99 7.42 8.34
N LEU A 36 9.77 7.43 7.82
CA LEU A 36 9.12 6.31 7.16
C LEU A 36 8.88 6.61 5.68
N ASN A 37 9.05 5.59 4.84
CA ASN A 37 8.53 5.58 3.48
C ASN A 37 7.04 5.25 3.55
N VAL A 38 6.20 6.24 3.20
CA VAL A 38 4.75 6.10 3.17
C VAL A 38 4.25 6.07 1.74
N HIS A 39 3.32 5.17 1.47
CA HIS A 39 2.73 4.92 0.17
C HIS A 39 1.23 5.20 0.26
N LEU A 40 0.74 6.02 -0.66
CA LEU A 40 -0.67 6.31 -0.86
C LEU A 40 -1.12 5.72 -2.18
N TYR A 41 -2.14 4.86 -2.16
CA TYR A 41 -2.68 4.21 -3.36
C TYR A 41 -4.19 4.02 -3.25
N ASP A 42 -4.86 3.79 -4.38
CA ASP A 42 -6.27 3.42 -4.40
C ASP A 42 -6.43 1.90 -4.30
N TRP A 43 -7.43 1.47 -3.54
CA TRP A 43 -7.77 0.05 -3.39
C TRP A 43 -9.26 -0.16 -3.65
N ARG A 44 -9.59 -1.27 -4.32
CA ARG A 44 -10.94 -1.56 -4.83
C ARG A 44 -11.63 -2.74 -4.14
N GLY A 45 -11.04 -3.30 -3.08
CA GLY A 45 -11.49 -4.57 -2.54
C GLY A 45 -12.52 -4.51 -1.41
N LEU A 46 -12.84 -3.33 -0.85
CA LEU A 46 -13.96 -3.20 0.09
C LEU A 46 -15.29 -2.94 -0.64
N GLY A 47 -15.99 -4.03 -0.98
CA GLY A 47 -17.35 -3.95 -1.52
C GLY A 47 -17.50 -3.14 -2.82
N ASP A 48 -16.54 -3.28 -3.75
CA ASP A 48 -16.44 -2.57 -5.03
C ASP A 48 -16.32 -1.03 -4.92
N ARG A 49 -16.03 -0.52 -3.72
CA ARG A 49 -15.76 0.91 -3.52
C ARG A 49 -14.27 1.19 -3.71
N VAL A 50 -13.97 2.34 -4.31
CA VAL A 50 -12.61 2.88 -4.33
C VAL A 50 -12.36 3.54 -2.99
N VAL A 51 -11.43 2.97 -2.23
CA VAL A 51 -10.89 3.56 -0.99
C VAL A 51 -9.44 3.94 -1.20
N PHE A 52 -8.89 4.79 -0.35
CA PHE A 52 -7.48 5.17 -0.37
C PHE A 52 -6.79 4.56 0.83
N VAL A 53 -5.59 4.02 0.60
CA VAL A 53 -4.79 3.40 1.65
C VAL A 53 -3.49 4.18 1.79
N LEU A 54 -3.17 4.54 3.02
CA LEU A 54 -1.89 5.12 3.40
C LEU A 54 -1.15 4.09 4.26
N ALA A 55 -0.06 3.54 3.73
CA ALA A 55 0.71 2.49 4.39
C ALA A 55 2.18 2.89 4.49
N SER A 56 2.85 2.56 5.59
CA SER A 56 4.31 2.52 5.62
C SER A 56 4.78 1.17 5.09
N VAL A 57 5.71 1.18 4.14
CA VAL A 57 6.41 -0.04 3.74
C VAL A 57 7.79 0.01 4.37
N LEU A 58 8.05 -0.92 5.29
CA LEU A 58 9.42 -1.20 5.70
C LEU A 58 10.05 -1.97 4.55
N GLU A 59 10.87 -1.29 3.74
CA GLU A 59 11.52 -1.87 2.54
C GLU A 59 12.46 -3.05 2.84
N GLU A 60 12.75 -3.35 4.11
CA GLU A 60 13.59 -4.50 4.47
C GLU A 60 12.95 -5.34 5.57
N TYR A 61 12.37 -6.47 5.15
CA TYR A 61 12.39 -7.68 5.97
C TYR A 61 13.86 -8.08 6.18
N GLY A 62 14.50 -7.48 7.18
CA GLY A 62 15.81 -7.93 7.64
C GLY A 62 16.78 -6.81 7.96
N MET A 63 16.85 -6.46 9.26
CA MET A 63 18.06 -5.97 9.90
C MET A 63 18.62 -4.66 9.33
N LEU A 64 18.12 -3.53 9.84
CA LEU A 64 18.98 -2.35 9.90
C LEU A 64 20.22 -2.74 10.73
N ARG A 65 21.39 -2.79 10.09
CA ARG A 65 22.66 -2.94 10.80
C ARG A 65 22.82 -1.70 11.67
N GLY A 66 22.86 -1.89 12.99
CA GLY A 66 23.24 -0.83 13.91
C GLY A 66 24.66 -0.34 13.62
N PRO A 67 25.05 0.84 14.12
CA PRO A 67 26.45 1.28 14.05
C PRO A 67 27.35 0.19 14.63
N GLY A 68 28.23 -0.40 13.80
CA GLY A 68 29.09 -1.53 14.22
C GLY A 68 28.64 -2.92 13.76
N GLY A 69 27.54 -3.03 12.99
CA GLY A 69 27.09 -4.30 12.42
C GLY A 69 26.26 -5.16 13.39
N GLU A 70 25.79 -4.57 14.50
CA GLU A 70 24.92 -5.25 15.45
C GLU A 70 23.50 -5.41 14.88
N HIS A 71 22.86 -6.51 15.23
CA HIS A 71 21.43 -6.72 14.96
C HIS A 71 20.63 -5.82 15.91
N VAL A 72 19.88 -4.87 15.35
CA VAL A 72 19.00 -4.00 16.13
C VAL A 72 17.61 -4.64 16.18
N GLU A 73 17.06 -4.76 17.39
CA GLU A 73 15.65 -5.10 17.59
C GLU A 73 14.82 -3.86 17.24
N LEU A 74 13.96 -3.98 16.23
CA LEU A 74 13.08 -2.89 15.81
C LEU A 74 11.85 -2.89 16.71
N GLU A 75 11.66 -1.84 17.49
CA GLU A 75 10.39 -1.57 18.14
C GLU A 75 9.41 -1.05 17.08
N VAL A 76 8.44 -1.89 16.71
CA VAL A 76 7.37 -1.49 15.80
C VAL A 76 6.30 -0.78 16.62
N GLN A 77 6.18 0.53 16.42
CA GLN A 77 5.10 1.31 17.00
C GLN A 77 3.98 1.49 15.96
N GLU A 78 2.78 1.08 16.33
CA GLU A 78 1.56 1.35 15.57
C GLU A 78 1.18 2.82 15.77
N ILE A 79 1.11 3.58 14.67
CA ILE A 79 0.84 5.02 14.69
C ILE A 79 -0.42 5.39 13.89
N GLY A 80 -1.21 4.40 13.45
CA GLY A 80 -2.35 4.61 12.56
C GLY A 80 -3.41 5.53 13.17
N ASP A 81 -3.68 5.39 14.46
CA ASP A 81 -4.58 6.29 15.20
C ASP A 81 -4.10 7.74 15.21
N ALA A 82 -2.79 7.94 15.47
CA ALA A 82 -2.19 9.27 15.51
C ALA A 82 -2.21 9.95 14.13
N ILE A 83 -1.92 9.19 13.07
CA ILE A 83 -1.99 9.66 11.69
C ILE A 83 -3.44 9.98 11.30
N SER A 84 -4.39 9.11 11.63
CA SER A 84 -5.81 9.31 11.34
C SER A 84 -6.33 10.58 12.02
N ALA A 85 -6.00 10.79 13.30
CA ALA A 85 -6.36 12.00 14.03
C ALA A 85 -5.73 13.26 13.42
N LEU A 86 -4.45 13.20 13.03
CA LEU A 86 -3.76 14.30 12.37
C LEU A 86 -4.42 14.69 11.05
N LEU A 87 -4.76 13.70 10.23
CA LEU A 87 -5.43 13.91 8.94
C LEU A 87 -6.83 14.51 9.14
N ALA A 88 -7.60 14.01 10.11
CA ALA A 88 -8.92 14.54 10.43
C ALA A 88 -8.85 16.02 10.88
N VAL A 89 -7.93 16.36 11.80
CA VAL A 89 -7.76 17.74 12.31
C VAL A 89 -7.30 18.70 11.22
N ARG A 90 -6.56 18.21 10.22
CA ARG A 90 -6.00 19.04 9.14
C ARG A 90 -6.78 18.96 7.82
N GLU A 91 -8.04 18.53 7.87
CA GLU A 91 -8.92 18.45 6.70
C GLU A 91 -8.38 17.55 5.57
N GLY A 92 -7.55 16.56 5.92
CA GLY A 92 -7.01 15.54 5.01
C GLY A 92 -8.03 14.46 4.64
N GLY A 93 -9.23 14.51 5.21
CA GLY A 93 -10.31 13.53 5.02
C GLY A 93 -10.63 12.74 6.28
N ASP A 94 -11.60 11.85 6.18
CA ASP A 94 -11.95 10.90 7.24
C ASP A 94 -11.09 9.65 7.07
N TRP A 95 -10.19 9.43 8.02
CA TRP A 95 -9.26 8.31 8.06
C TRP A 95 -9.50 7.49 9.32
N HIS A 96 -9.30 6.19 9.24
CA HIS A 96 -9.31 5.29 10.37
C HIS A 96 -8.24 4.20 10.20
N PRO A 97 -7.78 3.59 11.31
CA PRO A 97 -6.97 2.39 11.24
C PRO A 97 -7.73 1.29 10.48
N VAL A 98 -6.97 0.47 9.76
CA VAL A 98 -7.52 -0.66 9.01
C VAL A 98 -8.17 -1.65 9.97
N SER A 99 -9.40 -2.04 9.68
CA SER A 99 -10.14 -3.06 10.42
C SER A 99 -9.78 -4.49 9.98
N ASP A 100 -10.05 -5.48 10.83
CA ASP A 100 -9.85 -6.90 10.47
C ASP A 100 -10.65 -7.32 9.22
N GLU A 101 -11.83 -6.73 9.02
CA GLU A 101 -12.68 -6.99 7.85
C GLU A 101 -12.03 -6.46 6.57
N GLU A 102 -11.40 -5.29 6.63
CA GLU A 102 -10.65 -4.69 5.52
C GLU A 102 -9.42 -5.53 5.18
N VAL A 103 -8.67 -5.97 6.18
CA VAL A 103 -7.53 -6.88 5.98
C VAL A 103 -7.99 -8.19 5.34
N ALA A 104 -9.11 -8.76 5.80
CA ALA A 104 -9.66 -9.99 5.24
C ALA A 104 -10.09 -9.79 3.77
N ALA A 105 -10.76 -8.68 3.45
CA ALA A 105 -11.15 -8.33 2.10
C ALA A 105 -9.94 -8.07 1.19
N GLU A 106 -8.86 -7.48 1.71
CA GLU A 106 -7.57 -7.32 1.01
C GLU A 106 -6.95 -8.67 0.65
N ARG A 107 -6.87 -9.58 1.62
CA ARG A 107 -6.35 -10.94 1.39
C ARG A 107 -7.19 -11.71 0.38
N GLU A 108 -8.51 -11.63 0.47
CA GLU A 108 -9.42 -12.27 -0.49
C GLU A 108 -9.23 -11.70 -1.91
N HIS A 109 -9.10 -10.37 -2.03
CA HIS A 109 -8.86 -9.72 -3.31
C HIS A 109 -7.50 -10.12 -3.92
N GLY A 110 -6.42 -10.08 -3.12
CA GLY A 110 -5.10 -10.55 -3.53
C GLY A 110 -5.11 -12.02 -3.97
N GLY A 111 -5.86 -12.87 -3.26
CA GLY A 111 -6.10 -14.26 -3.65
C GLY A 111 -6.77 -14.38 -5.03
N ARG A 112 -7.80 -13.57 -5.30
CA ARG A 112 -8.50 -13.54 -6.61
C ARG A 112 -7.60 -13.07 -7.74
N ILE A 113 -6.77 -12.05 -7.50
CA ILE A 113 -5.79 -11.55 -8.48
C ILE A 113 -4.77 -12.65 -8.83
N ASN A 114 -4.19 -13.28 -7.81
CA ASN A 114 -3.21 -14.36 -8.01
C ASN A 114 -3.81 -15.55 -8.77
N GLU A 115 -5.05 -15.92 -8.46
CA GLU A 115 -5.73 -16.98 -9.20
C GLU A 115 -5.96 -16.61 -10.67
N ARG A 116 -6.32 -15.35 -10.95
CA ARG A 116 -6.48 -14.85 -12.31
C ARG A 116 -5.17 -14.91 -13.10
N PHE A 117 -4.05 -14.49 -12.51
CA PHE A 117 -2.73 -14.58 -13.13
C PHE A 117 -2.36 -16.02 -13.47
N ARG A 118 -2.54 -16.95 -12.51
CA ARG A 118 -2.27 -18.38 -12.72
C ARG A 118 -3.07 -18.96 -13.88
N ARG A 119 -4.36 -18.61 -14.00
CA ARG A 119 -5.21 -19.07 -15.12
C ARG A 119 -4.72 -18.54 -16.48
N GLN A 120 -4.26 -17.29 -16.54
CA GLN A 120 -3.73 -16.70 -17.77
C GLN A 120 -2.42 -17.36 -18.21
N GLU A 121 -1.53 -17.70 -17.28
CA GLU A 121 -0.30 -18.44 -17.56
C GLU A 121 -0.59 -19.85 -18.10
N GLU A 122 -1.53 -20.57 -17.49
CA GLU A 122 -1.93 -21.91 -17.93
C GLU A 122 -2.56 -21.88 -19.34
N GLU A 123 -3.38 -20.88 -19.64
CA GLU A 123 -3.96 -20.67 -20.97
C GLU A 123 -2.91 -20.29 -22.01
N GLY A 124 -1.96 -19.43 -21.66
CA GLY A 124 -0.80 -19.09 -22.48
C GLY A 124 0.03 -20.33 -22.83
N ALA A 125 0.37 -21.13 -21.82
CA ALA A 125 1.12 -22.38 -22.00
C ALA A 125 0.39 -23.39 -22.89
N ARG A 126 -0.95 -23.50 -22.78
CA ARG A 126 -1.79 -24.35 -23.64
C ARG A 126 -1.82 -23.87 -25.09
N ARG A 127 -1.88 -22.54 -25.32
CA ARG A 127 -1.83 -21.96 -26.67
C ARG A 127 -0.48 -22.18 -27.35
N ILE A 128 0.62 -22.06 -26.60
CA ILE A 128 1.98 -22.35 -27.11
C ILE A 128 2.08 -23.83 -27.51
N LYS A 129 1.67 -24.77 -26.65
CA LYS A 129 1.71 -26.21 -26.95
C LYS A 129 0.85 -26.61 -28.18
N LYS A 130 -0.25 -25.91 -28.46
CA LYS A 130 -1.06 -26.14 -29.68
C LYS A 130 -0.43 -25.57 -30.95
N ARG A 131 0.46 -24.59 -30.85
CA ARG A 131 1.11 -23.93 -32.02
C ARG A 131 2.32 -24.71 -32.56
N TYR A 132 2.88 -25.60 -31.75
CA TYR A 132 4.03 -26.45 -32.10
C TYR A 132 3.65 -27.94 -32.27
N ARG A 133 2.38 -28.23 -32.53
CA ARG A 133 1.86 -29.51 -33.01
C ARG A 133 1.34 -29.34 -34.42
#